data_AF-A0A5F0DB22-F1
#
_entry.id   AF-A0A5F0DB22-F1
#
_cell.length_a   1.000
_cell.length_b   1.000
_cell.length_c   1.000
_cell.angle_alpha   90.00
_cell.angle_beta   90.00
_cell.angle_gamma   90.00
#
_symmetry.space_group_name_H-M   'P 1'
#
loop_
_entity.id
_entity.type
_entity.pdbx_description
1 polymer ?
#
loop_
_entity_poly.entity_id
_entity_poly.type
_entity_poly.pdbx_seq_one_letter_code
_entity_poly.pdbx_strand_id
1 'polypeptide(L)' 'MGNASDYEWVGVGVALLAGMIVLGLSLVAMVQIGRAAHLCPTVRTNWVLAVLLAPLFGATAWFAVGNRLRLD' A
#
# COMPACT_ATOMS: atom_id res chain seq x y z
N MET A 1 -33.25 3.65 6.70
CA MET A 1 -32.56 2.53 7.37
C MET A 1 -31.65 1.92 6.34
N GLY A 2 -30.36 2.27 6.32
CA GLY A 2 -29.40 1.60 5.44
C GLY A 2 -29.23 0.17 5.93
N ASN A 3 -29.03 -0.78 5.03
CA ASN A 3 -29.01 -2.20 5.39
C ASN A 3 -27.59 -2.57 5.85
N ALA A 4 -27.42 -3.48 6.82
CA ALA A 4 -26.10 -3.94 7.28
C ALA A 4 -25.14 -4.31 6.14
N SER A 5 -25.70 -4.87 5.07
CA SER A 5 -25.00 -5.22 3.83
C SER A 5 -24.38 -4.03 3.10
N ASP A 6 -25.02 -2.85 3.13
CA ASP A 6 -24.57 -1.71 2.33
C ASP A 6 -23.22 -1.19 2.83
N TYR A 7 -22.99 -1.25 4.15
CA TYR A 7 -21.74 -0.81 4.76
C TYR A 7 -20.61 -1.84 4.57
N GLU A 8 -20.93 -3.13 4.52
CA GLU A 8 -19.96 -4.19 4.22
C GLU A 8 -19.39 -4.02 2.80
N TRP A 9 -20.26 -3.77 1.81
CA TRP A 9 -19.84 -3.52 0.43
C TRP A 9 -19.00 -2.24 0.29
N VAL A 10 -19.32 -1.20 1.06
CA VAL A 10 -18.51 0.03 1.11
C VAL A 10 -17.12 -0.27 1.66
N GLY A 11 -17.02 -1.04 2.75
CA GLY A 11 -15.73 -1.44 3.32
C GLY A 11 -14.86 -2.22 2.33
N VAL A 12 -15.45 -3.20 1.64
CA VAL A 12 -14.76 -3.97 0.60
C VAL A 12 -14.34 -3.08 -0.57
N GLY A 13 -15.23 -2.20 -1.04
CA GLY A 13 -14.94 -1.26 -2.12
C GLY A 13 -13.78 -0.34 -1.80
N VAL A 14 -13.75 0.22 -0.59
CA VAL A 14 -12.66 1.09 -0.12
C VAL A 14 -11.34 0.30 -0.01
N ALA A 15 -11.37 -0.92 0.52
CA ALA A 15 -10.18 -1.76 0.63
C ALA A 15 -9.58 -2.10 -0.75
N LEU A 16 -10.42 -2.45 -1.72
CA LEU A 16 -10.00 -2.73 -3.09
C LEU A 16 -9.42 -1.48 -3.77
N LEU A 17 -10.08 -0.33 -3.62
CA LEU A 17 -9.61 0.93 -4.19
C LEU A 17 -8.26 1.33 -3.60
N ALA A 18 -8.10 1.26 -2.27
CA ALA A 18 -6.85 1.55 -1.60
C ALA A 18 -5.73 0.60 -2.06
N GLY A 19 -6.02 -0.70 -2.17
CA GLY A 19 -5.08 -1.69 -2.70
C GLY A 19 -4.63 -1.36 -4.12
N MET A 20 -5.57 -1.02 -5.02
CA MET A 20 -5.23 -0.63 -6.39
C MET A 20 -4.38 0.64 -6.45
N ILE A 21 -4.67 1.65 -5.62
CA ILE A 21 -3.89 2.89 -5.56
C ILE A 21 -2.46 2.58 -5.12
N VAL A 22 -2.28 1.80 -4.05
CA VAL A 22 -0.96 1.40 -3.53
C VAL A 22 -0.17 0.62 -4.59
N LEU A 23 -0.80 -0.33 -5.29
CA LEU A 23 -0.17 -1.07 -6.37
C LEU A 23 0.23 -0.17 -7.54
N GLY A 24 -0.68 0.71 -7.97
CA GLY A 24 -0.44 1.66 -9.06
C GLY A 24 0.73 2.60 -8.75
N LEU A 25 0.76 3.18 -7.56
CA LEU A 25 1.86 4.05 -7.11
C LEU A 25 3.18 3.29 -7.03
N SER A 26 3.17 2.04 -6.56
CA SER A 26 4.37 1.19 -6.50
C SER A 26 4.93 0.91 -7.89
N LEU A 27 4.08 0.57 -8.87
CA LEU A 27 4.50 0.33 -10.25
C LEU A 27 5.04 1.61 -10.89
N VAL A 28 4.37 2.74 -10.70
CA VAL A 28 4.83 4.05 -11.19
C VAL A 28 6.20 4.40 -10.62
N ALA A 29 6.42 4.17 -9.32
CA ALA A 29 7.72 4.37 -8.68
C ALA A 29 8.80 3.43 -9.26
N MET A 30 8.50 2.15 -9.46
CA MET A 30 9.44 1.20 -10.09
C MET A 30 9.81 1.62 -11.51
N VAL A 31 8.85 2.09 -12.31
CA VAL A 31 9.11 2.62 -13.66
C VAL A 31 10.01 3.86 -13.60
N GLN A 32 9.76 4.79 -12.67
CA GLN A 32 10.60 5.97 -12.50
C GLN A 32 12.04 5.61 -12.10
N ILE A 33 12.21 4.68 -11.16
CA ILE A 33 13.52 4.18 -10.72
C ILE A 33 14.25 3.44 -11.86
N GLY A 34 13.52 2.63 -12.65
CA GLY A 34 14.08 1.94 -13.81
C GLY A 34 14.53 2.88 -14.92
N ARG A 35 13.77 3.96 -15.16
CA ARG A 35 14.11 5.00 -16.15
C ARG A 35 15.23 5.92 -15.68
N ALA A 36 15.55 5.94 -14.38
CA ALA A 36 16.67 6.70 -13.83
C ALA A 36 18.01 5.97 -14.13
N ALA A 37 18.41 5.99 -15.40
CA ALA A 37 19.61 5.31 -15.91
C ALA A 37 20.95 5.88 -15.38
N HIS A 38 20.91 7.01 -14.66
CA HIS A 38 22.08 7.65 -14.06
C HIS A 38 22.46 7.06 -12.68
N LEU A 39 21.64 6.15 -12.13
CA LEU A 39 21.89 5.54 -10.82
C LEU A 39 22.66 4.22 -10.96
N CYS A 40 23.68 4.07 -10.10
CA CYS A 40 24.46 2.85 -9.96
C CYS A 40 23.53 1.64 -9.66
N PRO A 41 23.73 0.45 -10.26
CA PRO A 41 22.80 -0.68 -10.18
C PRO A 41 22.39 -1.05 -8.74
N THR A 42 23.34 -0.98 -7.80
CA THR A 42 23.11 -1.27 -6.37
C THR A 42 22.12 -0.32 -5.71
N VAL A 43 22.23 0.99 -6.02
CA VAL A 43 21.34 2.01 -5.46
C VAL A 43 19.92 1.85 -6.00
N ARG A 44 19.80 1.49 -7.28
CA ARG A 44 18.51 1.20 -7.93
C ARG A 44 17.79 0.03 -7.25
N THR A 45 18.50 -1.07 -6.99
CA THR A 45 17.95 -2.25 -6.30
C THR A 45 17.47 -1.90 -4.89
N ASN A 46 18.23 -1.08 -4.15
CA ASN A 46 17.83 -0.66 -2.79
C ASN A 46 16.54 0.18 -2.80
N TRP A 47 16.38 1.08 -3.77
CA TRP A 47 15.16 1.87 -3.92
C TRP A 47 13.95 1.02 -4.30
N VAL A 48 14.12 0.05 -5.22
CA VAL A 48 13.05 -0.89 -5.53
C VAL A 48 12.64 -1.68 -4.29
N LEU A 49 13.61 -2.14 -3.49
CA LEU A 49 13.33 -2.83 -2.22
C LEU A 49 12.53 -1.95 -1.25
N ALA A 50 12.94 -0.69 -1.09
CA ALA A 50 12.26 0.26 -0.21
C ALA A 50 10.81 0.52 -0.66
N VAL A 51 10.58 0.68 -1.96
CA VAL A 51 9.23 0.86 -2.53
C VAL A 51 8.34 -0.37 -2.32
N LEU A 52 8.90 -1.58 -2.44
CA LEU A 52 8.14 -2.81 -2.20
C LEU A 52 7.85 -3.06 -0.72
N LEU A 53 8.77 -2.66 0.17
CA LEU A 53 8.63 -2.87 1.61
C LEU A 53 7.72 -1.83 2.26
N ALA A 54 7.65 -0.61 1.75
CA ALA A 54 6.83 0.46 2.32
C ALA A 54 5.33 0.09 2.49
N PRO A 55 4.64 -0.52 1.50
CA PRO A 55 3.28 -1.01 1.67
C PRO A 55 3.13 -2.10 2.72
N LEU A 56 4.10 -3.01 2.81
CA LEU A 56 4.09 -4.12 3.78
C LEU A 56 4.21 -3.58 5.22
N PHE A 57 5.17 -2.68 5.46
CA PHE A 57 5.33 -2.03 6.76
C PHE A 57 4.15 -1.11 7.10
N GLY A 58 3.61 -0.37 6.13
CA GLY A 58 2.45 0.49 6.34
C GLY A 58 1.20 -0.31 6.71
N ALA A 59 0.91 -1.40 5.99
CA ALA A 59 -0.23 -2.27 6.28
C ALA A 59 -0.07 -2.97 7.63
N THR A 60 1.10 -3.56 7.91
CA THR A 60 1.34 -4.23 9.20
C THR A 60 1.26 -3.26 10.38
N ALA A 61 1.77 -2.04 10.25
CA ALA A 61 1.62 -1.00 11.27
C ALA A 61 0.16 -0.63 11.50
N TRP A 62 -0.62 -0.47 10.42
CA TRP A 62 -2.05 -0.18 10.53
C TRP A 62 -2.82 -1.29 11.24
N PHE A 63 -2.55 -2.56 10.93
CA PHE A 63 -3.18 -3.69 11.62
C PHE A 63 -2.72 -3.81 13.09
N ALA A 64 -1.45 -3.56 13.37
CA ALA A 64 -0.91 -3.60 14.73
C ALA A 64 -1.49 -2.49 15.64
N VAL A 65 -1.71 -1.29 15.10
CA VAL A 65 -2.31 -0.15 15.83
C VAL A 65 -3.83 -0.28 15.89
N GLY A 66 -4.48 -0.61 14.77
CA GLY A 66 -5.93 -0.72 14.68
C GLY A 66 -6.52 -1.81 15.60
N ASN A 67 -5.79 -2.90 15.83
CA ASN A 67 -6.21 -3.93 16.78
C ASN A 67 -6.26 -3.42 18.23
N ARG A 68 -5.45 -2.40 18.59
CA ARG A 68 -5.48 -1.80 19.93
C ARG A 68 -6.64 -0.84 20.13
N LEU A 69 -7.14 -0.21 19.06
CA LEU A 69 -8.26 0.74 19.11
C LEU A 69 -9.64 0.07 19.24
N ARG A 70 -9.73 -1.25 19.04
CA ARG A 70 -10.98 -2.03 19.14
C ARG A 70 -11.20 -2.68 20.52
N LEU A 71 -10.28 -2.47 21.47
CA LEU A 71 -10.28 -3.11 22.78
C LEU A 71 -10.81 -2.24 23.93
N ASP A 72 -11.35 -1.05 23.62
CA ASP A 72 -12.11 -0.19 24.54
C ASP A 72 -13.58 -0.08 24.09
#